data_AF-A0A3F2RYN5-F1
#
_entry.id   AF-A0A3F2RYN5-F1
#
_cell.length_a   1.000
_cell.length_b   1.000
_cell.length_c   1.000
_cell.angle_alpha   90.00
_cell.angle_beta   90.00
_cell.angle_gamma   90.00
#
_symmetry.space_group_name_H-M   'P 1'
#
loop_
_entity.id
_entity.type
_entity.pdbx_description
1 polymer ?
#
loop_
_entity_poly.entity_id
_entity_poly.type
_entity_poly.pdbx_seq_one_letter_code
_entity_poly.pdbx_strand_id
1 'polypeptide(L)'
;MESLVPWLDKNWKLRELVLTRVACVQGFYVHLQTEELKKVTIRQCYQLQEPAIVGPNLESLVIEHCMLTKFHENTCLPGLTMLSVSSRNLKALQTRHLIKNVLTGSPALEMLRLAGCSQLEQLLVDPGDLPALRNLDLSSCVKLTRVHISSKMLESLDLSRDDALQYILLDLESVVNLDLSFLKHLTHFEQFKAFVMGNTTSWLTQSLCPEEQVLWIAAKSGDLTTLREGLARLTPETRFYAEWRDPVYGYSPLANACFQGHIHCVQALLSAGVNYNICDAQGNTPLHIATSCGKSEVVRLLLDSPGVDAFAKTVSKAQTALDIARD
;
A
#
# COMPACT_ATOMS: atom_id res chain seq x y z
N MET A 1 30.96 13.58 -1.69
CA MET A 1 30.35 13.91 -0.37
C MET A 1 31.35 13.80 0.78
N GLU A 2 32.31 12.87 0.74
CA GLU A 2 33.32 12.70 1.80
C GLU A 2 34.11 13.96 2.16
N SER A 3 34.42 14.84 1.20
CA SER A 3 35.12 16.11 1.48
C SER A 3 34.23 17.19 2.12
N LEU A 4 32.91 17.04 2.07
CA LEU A 4 31.94 18.00 2.61
C LEU A 4 31.70 17.79 4.11
N VAL A 5 31.72 16.54 4.57
CA VAL A 5 31.41 16.16 5.96
C VAL A 5 32.37 16.85 6.96
N PRO A 6 33.70 16.81 6.79
CA PRO A 6 34.62 17.49 7.70
C PRO A 6 34.49 19.02 7.70
N TRP A 7 33.95 19.61 6.62
CA TRP A 7 33.69 21.05 6.53
C TRP A 7 32.38 21.43 7.24
N LEU A 8 31.35 20.58 7.14
CA LEU A 8 30.08 20.74 7.86
C LEU A 8 30.30 20.68 9.36
N ASP A 9 31.06 19.69 9.84
CA ASP A 9 31.35 19.52 11.27
C ASP A 9 32.11 20.71 11.87
N LYS A 10 32.90 21.43 11.06
CA LYS A 10 33.60 22.66 11.48
C LYS A 10 32.69 23.90 11.50
N ASN A 11 31.61 23.91 10.75
CA ASN A 11 30.69 25.04 10.64
C ASN A 11 29.47 24.88 11.55
N TRP A 12 29.72 25.00 12.85
CA TRP A 12 28.74 24.82 13.91
C TRP A 12 27.53 25.75 13.87
N LYS A 13 27.52 26.82 13.05
CA LYS A 13 26.38 27.75 12.90
C LYS A 13 25.47 27.44 11.71
N LEU A 14 25.79 26.43 10.90
CA LEU A 14 25.04 26.17 9.67
C LEU A 14 23.68 25.55 9.99
N ARG A 15 22.61 26.26 9.65
CA ARG A 15 21.21 25.83 9.90
C ARG A 15 20.51 25.18 8.72
N GLU A 16 20.90 25.56 7.52
CA GLU A 16 20.32 25.05 6.27
C GLU A 16 21.44 24.70 5.29
N LEU A 17 21.34 23.50 4.69
CA LEU A 17 22.25 23.03 3.65
C LEU A 17 21.46 22.81 2.36
N VAL A 18 21.86 23.46 1.28
CA VAL A 18 21.24 23.31 -0.04
C VAL A 18 22.26 22.73 -1.02
N LEU A 19 21.97 21.54 -1.54
CA LEU A 19 22.77 20.83 -2.53
C LEU A 19 22.04 20.88 -3.87
N THR A 20 22.61 21.56 -4.87
CA THR A 20 22.00 21.70 -6.19
C THR A 20 22.94 21.17 -7.27
N ARG A 21 22.44 20.28 -8.13
CA ARG A 21 23.20 19.70 -9.27
C ARG A 21 24.53 19.04 -8.83
N VAL A 22 24.53 18.42 -7.66
CA VAL A 22 25.72 17.72 -7.13
C VAL A 22 25.84 16.36 -7.79
N ALA A 23 26.98 16.11 -8.44
CA ALA A 23 27.34 14.80 -8.96
C ALA A 23 27.99 13.96 -7.84
N CYS A 24 27.54 12.73 -7.67
CA CYS A 24 28.09 11.77 -6.70
C CYS A 24 28.57 10.53 -7.44
N VAL A 25 29.90 10.31 -7.42
CA VAL A 25 30.55 9.22 -8.16
C VAL A 25 30.53 7.90 -7.39
N GLN A 26 30.42 7.92 -6.05
CA GLN A 26 30.52 6.75 -5.17
C GLN A 26 29.31 6.60 -4.22
N GLY A 27 28.10 6.88 -4.70
CA GLY A 27 26.89 6.86 -3.87
C GLY A 27 26.75 8.10 -2.99
N PHE A 28 25.58 8.25 -2.38
CA PHE A 28 25.21 9.43 -1.60
C PHE A 28 25.10 9.06 -0.11
N TYR A 29 26.25 9.08 0.57
CA TYR A 29 26.34 8.84 2.00
C TYR A 29 26.66 10.15 2.71
N VAL A 30 25.78 10.57 3.61
CA VAL A 30 25.93 11.83 4.35
C VAL A 30 25.62 11.59 5.81
N HIS A 31 26.64 11.79 6.63
CA HIS A 31 26.49 11.79 8.07
C HIS A 31 26.53 13.25 8.55
N LEU A 32 25.41 13.74 9.08
CA LEU A 32 25.23 15.11 9.54
C LEU A 32 25.16 15.08 11.07
N GLN A 33 26.31 15.23 11.76
CA GLN A 33 26.38 15.25 13.23
C GLN A 33 26.23 16.66 13.82
N THR A 34 26.04 17.67 12.97
CA THR A 34 25.96 19.07 13.39
C THR A 34 24.65 19.34 14.15
N GLU A 35 24.76 19.94 15.35
CA GLU A 35 23.59 20.23 16.21
C GLU A 35 22.65 21.30 15.64
N GLU A 36 23.22 22.33 15.00
CA GLU A 36 22.47 23.47 14.47
C GLU A 36 21.83 23.20 13.09
N LEU A 37 22.22 22.14 12.38
CA LEU A 37 21.71 21.87 11.03
C LEU A 37 20.33 21.24 11.10
N LYS A 38 19.30 22.06 10.85
CA LYS A 38 17.90 21.64 10.94
C LYS A 38 17.27 21.31 9.60
N LYS A 39 17.80 21.85 8.49
CA LYS A 39 17.21 21.70 7.16
C LYS A 39 18.22 21.31 6.09
N VAL A 40 17.86 20.31 5.30
CA VAL A 40 18.64 19.86 4.13
C VAL A 40 17.74 19.85 2.91
N THR A 41 18.20 20.50 1.84
CA THR A 41 17.51 20.56 0.55
C THR A 41 18.42 20.02 -0.54
N ILE A 42 17.97 19.03 -1.29
CA ILE A 42 18.70 18.39 -2.39
C ILE A 42 17.90 18.60 -3.68
N ARG A 43 18.50 19.21 -4.69
CA ARG A 43 17.84 19.60 -5.94
C ARG A 43 18.61 19.14 -7.16
N GLN A 44 17.90 18.57 -8.14
CA GLN A 44 18.45 18.25 -9.46
C GLN A 44 19.69 17.33 -9.40
N CYS A 45 19.74 16.44 -8.41
CA CYS A 45 20.81 15.45 -8.24
C CYS A 45 20.38 14.15 -8.91
N TYR A 46 20.65 14.01 -10.21
CA TYR A 46 20.16 12.89 -11.03
C TYR A 46 20.80 11.53 -10.72
N GLN A 47 21.96 11.52 -10.05
CA GLN A 47 22.64 10.30 -9.60
C GLN A 47 22.15 9.81 -8.23
N LEU A 48 21.24 10.55 -7.58
CA LEU A 48 20.70 10.24 -6.26
C LEU A 48 19.64 9.14 -6.37
N GLN A 49 20.07 7.87 -6.38
CA GLN A 49 19.16 6.72 -6.40
C GLN A 49 18.86 6.21 -4.98
N GLU A 50 19.90 5.99 -4.18
CA GLU A 50 19.80 5.38 -2.85
C GLU A 50 20.61 6.15 -1.79
N PRO A 51 20.13 7.34 -1.35
CA PRO A 51 20.82 8.09 -0.33
C PRO A 51 20.76 7.40 1.03
N ALA A 52 21.88 7.44 1.73
CA ALA A 52 21.97 7.17 3.16
C ALA A 52 22.20 8.50 3.88
N ILE A 53 21.21 8.95 4.63
CA ILE A 53 21.28 10.22 5.37
C ILE A 53 21.10 9.93 6.85
N VAL A 54 22.11 10.24 7.64
CA VAL A 54 22.05 10.16 9.11
C VAL A 54 22.05 11.58 9.64
N GLY A 55 20.96 11.97 10.29
CA GLY A 55 20.77 13.33 10.80
C GLY A 55 19.87 13.32 12.04
N PRO A 56 20.42 13.12 13.24
CA PRO A 56 19.63 13.01 14.47
C PRO A 56 18.84 14.29 14.79
N ASN A 57 19.39 15.45 14.44
CA ASN A 57 18.80 16.77 14.70
C ASN A 57 18.09 17.37 13.48
N LEU A 58 18.00 16.62 12.38
CA LEU A 58 17.41 17.12 11.14
C LEU A 58 15.89 17.14 11.25
N GLU A 59 15.30 18.33 11.11
CA GLU A 59 13.86 18.57 11.20
C GLU A 59 13.21 18.55 9.81
N SER A 60 13.90 19.04 8.79
CA SER A 60 13.36 19.15 7.42
C SER A 60 14.30 18.56 6.37
N LEU A 61 13.77 17.65 5.57
CA LEU A 61 14.45 17.08 4.40
C LEU A 61 13.61 17.32 3.14
N VAL A 62 14.21 18.00 2.17
CA VAL A 62 13.57 18.30 0.87
C VAL A 62 14.42 17.69 -0.24
N ILE A 63 13.84 16.82 -1.06
CA ILE A 63 14.47 16.21 -2.23
C ILE A 63 13.62 16.53 -3.45
N GLU A 64 14.11 17.37 -4.35
CA GLU A 64 13.36 17.83 -5.52
C GLU A 64 14.07 17.49 -6.82
N HIS A 65 13.30 17.04 -7.83
CA HIS A 65 13.80 16.76 -9.17
C HIS A 65 14.98 15.76 -9.19
N CYS A 66 14.93 14.73 -8.33
CA CYS A 66 15.96 13.70 -8.22
C CYS A 66 15.44 12.33 -8.70
N MET A 67 16.35 11.40 -9.02
CA MET A 67 16.01 10.04 -9.50
C MET A 67 15.95 9.01 -8.37
N LEU A 68 15.41 9.41 -7.21
CA LEU A 68 15.31 8.59 -6.01
C LEU A 68 14.51 7.31 -6.27
N THR A 69 15.07 6.17 -5.91
CA THR A 69 14.41 4.86 -6.02
C THR A 69 14.09 4.27 -4.65
N LYS A 70 15.00 4.40 -3.69
CA LYS A 70 14.77 4.05 -2.28
C LYS A 70 15.69 4.85 -1.39
N PHE A 71 15.47 4.82 -0.08
CA PHE A 71 16.50 5.22 0.88
C PHE A 71 17.32 3.99 1.27
N HIS A 72 18.58 4.20 1.62
CA HIS A 72 19.39 3.13 2.18
C HIS A 72 18.91 2.80 3.60
N GLU A 73 19.07 1.55 4.04
CA GLU A 73 18.71 1.05 5.38
C GLU A 73 19.43 1.77 6.52
N ASN A 74 20.52 2.47 6.22
CA ASN A 74 21.32 3.22 7.19
C ASN A 74 20.77 4.64 7.39
N THR A 75 19.69 5.01 6.70
CA THR A 75 19.07 6.33 6.85
C THR A 75 18.39 6.41 8.22
N CYS A 76 18.75 7.41 9.02
CA CYS A 76 18.24 7.57 10.38
C CYS A 76 17.97 9.05 10.65
N LEU A 77 16.69 9.39 10.82
CA LEU A 77 16.17 10.77 10.88
C LEU A 77 15.15 10.95 12.02
N PRO A 78 15.50 10.63 13.28
CA PRO A 78 14.54 10.58 14.39
C PRO A 78 13.83 11.91 14.69
N GLY A 79 14.49 13.04 14.42
CA GLY A 79 13.94 14.39 14.63
C GLY A 79 13.14 14.95 13.46
N LEU A 80 12.89 14.16 12.40
CA LEU A 80 12.30 14.67 11.17
C LEU A 80 10.81 15.02 11.37
N THR A 81 10.47 16.28 11.14
CA THR A 81 9.09 16.80 11.21
C THR A 81 8.51 17.03 9.82
N MET A 82 9.34 17.31 8.81
CA MET A 82 8.91 17.51 7.43
C MET A 82 9.78 16.75 6.42
N LEU A 83 9.14 15.94 5.60
CA LEU A 83 9.74 15.28 4.45
C LEU A 83 9.02 15.71 3.17
N SER A 84 9.76 16.26 2.21
CA SER A 84 9.26 16.55 0.87
C SER A 84 10.11 15.84 -0.17
N VAL A 85 9.50 14.95 -0.96
CA VAL A 85 10.17 14.17 -2.00
C VAL A 85 9.44 14.34 -3.32
N SER A 86 10.20 14.72 -4.34
CA SER A 86 9.75 14.77 -5.72
C SER A 86 10.69 13.93 -6.59
N SER A 87 10.19 12.76 -7.01
CA SER A 87 10.93 11.87 -7.89
C SER A 87 10.03 11.13 -8.88
N ARG A 88 10.46 11.11 -10.15
CA ARG A 88 9.77 10.38 -11.22
C ARG A 88 9.93 8.86 -11.13
N ASN A 89 10.83 8.36 -10.28
CA ASN A 89 11.10 6.92 -10.21
C ASN A 89 10.40 6.22 -9.04
N LEU A 90 9.78 6.98 -8.13
CA LEU A 90 9.07 6.41 -6.98
C LEU A 90 7.78 5.70 -7.41
N LYS A 91 7.76 4.38 -7.19
CA LYS A 91 6.62 3.47 -7.38
C LYS A 91 6.01 3.08 -6.03
N ALA A 92 4.82 2.48 -6.05
CA ALA A 92 4.09 2.05 -4.85
C ALA A 92 4.94 1.22 -3.86
N LEU A 93 5.71 0.24 -4.35
CA LEU A 93 6.57 -0.61 -3.50
C LEU A 93 7.67 0.21 -2.78
N GLN A 94 8.25 1.19 -3.47
CA GLN A 94 9.33 2.02 -2.94
C GLN A 94 8.80 3.02 -1.91
N THR A 95 7.62 3.60 -2.18
CA THR A 95 6.94 4.47 -1.20
C THR A 95 6.52 3.68 0.04
N ARG A 96 6.07 2.43 -0.12
CA ARG A 96 5.79 1.54 1.02
C ARG A 96 7.05 1.24 1.83
N HIS A 97 8.18 0.98 1.17
CA HIS A 97 9.46 0.80 1.83
C HIS A 97 9.91 2.06 2.58
N LEU A 98 9.76 3.24 1.97
CA LEU A 98 10.04 4.54 2.61
C LEU A 98 9.23 4.70 3.90
N ILE A 99 7.92 4.47 3.84
CA ILE A 99 7.03 4.59 5.00
C ILE A 99 7.44 3.59 6.09
N LYS A 100 7.54 2.30 5.75
CA LYS A 100 7.74 1.23 6.73
C LYS A 100 9.14 1.17 7.35
N ASN A 101 10.18 1.55 6.61
CA ASN A 101 11.57 1.34 7.06
C ASN A 101 12.31 2.62 7.43
N VAL A 102 11.90 3.77 6.88
CA VAL A 102 12.58 5.05 7.15
C VAL A 102 11.73 5.94 8.03
N LEU A 103 10.45 6.12 7.65
CA LEU A 103 9.58 7.05 8.36
C LEU A 103 9.08 6.52 9.70
N THR A 104 8.98 5.20 9.88
CA THR A 104 8.75 4.58 11.20
C THR A 104 9.82 4.95 12.22
N GLY A 105 11.06 5.21 11.78
CA GLY A 105 12.14 5.74 12.61
C GLY A 105 12.00 7.22 12.95
N SER A 106 11.00 7.92 12.39
CA SER A 106 10.77 9.36 12.48
C SER A 106 9.35 9.64 13.05
N PRO A 107 9.08 9.32 14.33
CA PRO A 107 7.73 9.35 14.88
C PRO A 107 7.12 10.76 14.98
N ALA A 108 7.95 11.81 14.92
CA ALA A 108 7.55 13.20 14.98
C ALA A 108 7.19 13.81 13.60
N LEU A 109 7.11 12.99 12.54
CA LEU A 109 6.81 13.48 11.19
C LEU A 109 5.38 14.04 11.12
N GLU A 110 5.28 15.36 10.97
CA GLU A 110 4.00 16.08 10.86
C GLU A 110 3.59 16.32 9.40
N MET A 111 4.55 16.50 8.50
CA MET A 111 4.31 16.80 7.09
C MET A 111 5.04 15.85 6.15
N LEU A 112 4.28 15.19 5.29
CA LEU A 112 4.81 14.37 4.20
C LEU A 112 4.30 14.92 2.86
N ARG A 113 5.22 15.29 1.98
CA ARG A 113 4.92 15.72 0.62
C ARG A 113 5.59 14.78 -0.38
N LEU A 114 4.79 14.16 -1.24
CA LEU A 114 5.25 13.31 -2.34
C LEU A 114 4.87 13.93 -3.69
N ALA A 115 5.20 15.20 -3.89
CA ALA A 115 4.75 15.96 -5.06
C ALA A 115 5.51 15.59 -6.34
N GLY A 116 4.80 15.39 -7.45
CA GLY A 116 5.43 15.12 -8.77
C GLY A 116 5.99 13.70 -8.92
N CYS A 117 5.49 12.74 -8.14
CA CYS A 117 5.83 11.32 -8.26
C CYS A 117 5.02 10.67 -9.40
N SER A 118 5.41 10.92 -10.65
CA SER A 118 4.62 10.53 -11.84
C SER A 118 4.48 9.02 -12.10
N GLN A 119 5.18 8.17 -11.36
CA GLN A 119 5.05 6.70 -11.42
C GLN A 119 4.41 6.10 -10.15
N LEU A 120 3.96 6.94 -9.23
CA LEU A 120 3.28 6.49 -8.02
C LEU A 120 1.84 6.10 -8.38
N GLU A 121 1.56 4.80 -8.38
CA GLU A 121 0.24 4.26 -8.72
C GLU A 121 -0.66 4.09 -7.49
N GLN A 122 -0.05 3.81 -6.33
CA GLN A 122 -0.75 3.50 -5.10
C GLN A 122 0.02 4.01 -3.88
N LEU A 123 -0.71 4.58 -2.92
CA LEU A 123 -0.22 4.91 -1.59
C LEU A 123 -1.03 4.17 -0.52
N LEU A 124 -0.33 3.56 0.43
CA LEU A 124 -0.90 2.90 1.60
C LEU A 124 -0.19 3.44 2.84
N VAL A 125 -0.95 4.04 3.76
CA VAL A 125 -0.48 4.43 5.10
C VAL A 125 -1.30 3.63 6.11
N ASP A 126 -0.67 2.66 6.76
CA ASP A 126 -1.35 1.80 7.73
C ASP A 126 -1.43 2.51 9.10
N PRO A 127 -2.37 2.11 9.97
CA PRO A 127 -2.49 2.66 11.32
C PRO A 127 -1.18 2.49 12.10
N GLY A 128 -0.65 3.59 12.63
CA GLY A 128 0.57 3.60 13.44
C GLY A 128 1.88 3.78 12.66
N ASP A 129 1.85 3.78 11.32
CA ASP A 129 3.05 4.07 10.51
C ASP A 129 3.54 5.49 10.72
N LEU A 130 2.60 6.45 10.72
CA LEU A 130 2.88 7.89 10.84
C LEU A 130 1.96 8.51 11.90
N PRO A 131 2.28 8.38 13.20
CA PRO A 131 1.36 8.73 14.29
C PRO A 131 1.14 10.25 14.44
N ALA A 132 2.11 11.08 14.04
CA ALA A 132 2.05 12.53 14.16
C ALA A 132 1.66 13.25 12.86
N LEU A 133 1.33 12.51 11.79
CA LEU A 133 1.11 13.10 10.47
C LEU A 133 -0.15 13.96 10.44
N ARG A 134 0.04 15.26 10.23
CA ARG A 134 -1.02 16.27 10.10
C ARG A 134 -1.28 16.66 8.65
N ASN A 135 -0.24 16.71 7.83
CA ASN A 135 -0.33 17.22 6.47
C ASN A 135 0.25 16.21 5.49
N LEU A 136 -0.57 15.75 4.55
CA LEU A 136 -0.16 14.87 3.46
C LEU A 136 -0.44 15.53 2.12
N ASP A 137 0.59 15.74 1.32
CA ASP A 137 0.50 16.36 0.01
C ASP A 137 0.97 15.37 -1.05
N LEU A 138 0.02 14.87 -1.85
CA LEU A 138 0.26 13.97 -2.97
C LEU A 138 0.02 14.65 -4.31
N SER A 139 -0.05 15.98 -4.32
CA SER A 139 -0.38 16.75 -5.52
C SER A 139 0.55 16.42 -6.70
N SER A 140 -0.03 16.43 -7.90
CA SER A 140 0.68 16.16 -9.16
C SER A 140 1.25 14.73 -9.30
N CYS A 141 0.63 13.74 -8.66
CA CYS A 141 0.88 12.31 -8.87
C CYS A 141 -0.05 11.76 -9.96
N VAL A 142 0.23 12.11 -11.22
CA VAL A 142 -0.66 11.87 -12.38
C VAL A 142 -1.09 10.40 -12.58
N LYS A 143 -0.32 9.42 -12.09
CA LYS A 143 -0.65 7.98 -12.18
C LYS A 143 -1.29 7.41 -10.92
N LEU A 144 -1.53 8.22 -9.90
CA LEU A 144 -2.08 7.77 -8.64
C LEU A 144 -3.52 7.31 -8.89
N THR A 145 -3.76 6.01 -8.70
CA THR A 145 -5.07 5.39 -8.91
C THR A 145 -5.75 5.06 -7.59
N ARG A 146 -4.95 4.74 -6.57
CA ARG A 146 -5.44 4.26 -5.26
C ARG A 146 -4.72 4.94 -4.09
N VAL A 147 -5.49 5.49 -3.15
CA VAL A 147 -4.98 6.04 -1.90
C VAL A 147 -5.73 5.44 -0.74
N HIS A 148 -4.99 4.84 0.20
CA HIS A 148 -5.52 4.41 1.50
C HIS A 148 -4.69 5.10 2.59
N ILE A 149 -5.36 5.90 3.40
CA ILE A 149 -4.73 6.58 4.54
C ILE A 149 -5.56 6.32 5.79
N SER A 150 -4.94 5.70 6.79
CA SER A 150 -5.45 5.69 8.16
C SER A 150 -4.57 6.56 9.06
N SER A 151 -5.14 7.62 9.61
CA SER A 151 -4.44 8.55 10.51
C SER A 151 -5.40 9.25 11.45
N LYS A 152 -4.99 9.35 12.72
CA LYS A 152 -5.77 10.02 13.78
C LYS A 152 -5.60 11.53 13.82
N MET A 153 -4.49 12.03 13.27
CA MET A 153 -4.04 13.41 13.42
C MET A 153 -4.03 14.17 12.10
N LEU A 154 -4.46 13.55 11.00
CA LEU A 154 -4.43 14.19 9.69
C LEU A 154 -5.46 15.33 9.63
N GLU A 155 -4.96 16.53 9.40
CA GLU A 155 -5.76 17.76 9.31
C GLU A 155 -5.96 18.18 7.86
N SER A 156 -4.95 17.95 7.00
CA SER A 156 -4.93 18.39 5.60
C SER A 156 -4.44 17.28 4.67
N LEU A 157 -5.21 17.02 3.62
CA LEU A 157 -4.88 16.10 2.54
C LEU A 157 -5.06 16.79 1.18
N ASP A 158 -3.96 16.96 0.44
CA ASP A 158 -3.96 17.51 -0.91
C ASP A 158 -3.75 16.38 -1.94
N LEU A 159 -4.76 16.18 -2.79
CA LEU A 159 -4.77 15.23 -3.91
C LEU A 159 -4.89 15.94 -5.27
N SER A 160 -4.61 17.25 -5.29
CA SER A 160 -4.91 18.09 -6.44
C SER A 160 -4.12 17.68 -7.68
N ARG A 161 -4.83 17.68 -8.83
CA ARG A 161 -4.30 17.32 -10.17
C ARG A 161 -4.02 15.83 -10.38
N ASP A 162 -4.64 14.96 -9.59
CA ASP A 162 -4.61 13.51 -9.77
C ASP A 162 -5.84 13.03 -10.57
N ASP A 163 -5.87 13.31 -11.87
CA ASP A 163 -7.03 13.00 -12.74
C ASP A 163 -7.28 11.49 -12.92
N ALA A 164 -6.27 10.65 -12.65
CA ALA A 164 -6.35 9.19 -12.76
C ALA A 164 -6.82 8.49 -11.48
N LEU A 165 -7.11 9.26 -10.42
CA LEU A 165 -7.49 8.73 -9.12
C LEU A 165 -8.88 8.09 -9.18
N GLN A 166 -8.93 6.78 -8.97
CA GLN A 166 -10.16 5.98 -9.07
C GLN A 166 -10.71 5.62 -7.69
N TYR A 167 -9.83 5.43 -6.71
CA TYR A 167 -10.18 4.91 -5.39
C TYR A 167 -9.49 5.71 -4.27
N ILE A 168 -10.29 6.19 -3.32
CA ILE A 168 -9.81 6.78 -2.08
C ILE A 168 -10.52 6.09 -0.91
N LEU A 169 -9.73 5.60 0.04
CA LEU A 169 -10.19 5.19 1.36
C LEU A 169 -9.50 6.02 2.44
N LEU A 170 -10.31 6.75 3.21
CA LEU A 170 -9.85 7.63 4.28
C LEU A 170 -10.43 7.19 5.62
N ASP A 171 -9.58 6.68 6.50
CA ASP A 171 -9.92 6.38 7.89
C ASP A 171 -9.32 7.47 8.79
N LEU A 172 -10.10 8.52 9.02
CA LEU A 172 -9.60 9.76 9.60
C LEU A 172 -10.48 10.25 10.75
N GLU A 173 -9.87 10.50 11.91
CA GLU A 173 -10.60 10.97 13.10
C GLU A 173 -10.83 12.49 13.10
N SER A 174 -9.98 13.29 12.44
CA SER A 174 -9.90 14.75 12.68
C SER A 174 -9.73 15.66 11.44
N VAL A 175 -10.07 15.24 10.23
CA VAL A 175 -9.82 16.08 9.03
C VAL A 175 -10.56 17.39 9.07
N VAL A 176 -9.79 18.47 8.88
CA VAL A 176 -10.29 19.85 8.84
C VAL A 176 -10.40 20.34 7.40
N ASN A 177 -9.44 20.00 6.53
CA ASN A 177 -9.40 20.45 5.15
C ASN A 177 -9.17 19.28 4.18
N LEU A 178 -10.17 19.04 3.33
CA LEU A 178 -10.12 18.08 2.24
C LEU A 178 -10.66 18.78 0.99
N ASP A 179 -9.77 19.13 0.06
CA ASP A 179 -10.18 19.64 -1.23
C ASP A 179 -10.35 18.45 -2.18
N LEU A 180 -11.56 18.23 -2.68
CA LEU A 180 -11.90 17.17 -3.65
C LEU A 180 -12.40 17.75 -4.97
N SER A 181 -12.29 19.07 -5.16
CA SER A 181 -12.90 19.80 -6.29
C SER A 181 -12.40 19.37 -7.68
N PHE A 182 -11.29 18.65 -7.73
CA PHE A 182 -10.60 18.18 -8.94
C PHE A 182 -10.97 16.74 -9.35
N LEU A 183 -11.73 16.00 -8.53
CA LEU A 183 -12.03 14.57 -8.74
C LEU A 183 -13.18 14.34 -9.72
N LYS A 184 -12.93 14.56 -11.01
CA LYS A 184 -13.93 14.39 -12.09
C LYS A 184 -14.14 12.92 -12.51
N HIS A 185 -13.20 12.02 -12.18
CA HIS A 185 -13.17 10.61 -12.61
C HIS A 185 -13.21 9.61 -11.45
N LEU A 186 -13.49 10.10 -10.25
CA LEU A 186 -13.48 9.28 -9.05
C LEU A 186 -14.65 8.30 -9.08
N THR A 187 -14.32 7.02 -9.03
CA THR A 187 -15.31 5.93 -9.02
C THR A 187 -15.73 5.54 -7.60
N HIS A 188 -14.93 5.85 -6.58
CA HIS A 188 -15.19 5.42 -5.20
C HIS A 188 -14.53 6.34 -4.14
N PHE A 189 -15.32 6.82 -3.17
CA PHE A 189 -14.89 7.66 -2.05
C PHE A 189 -15.61 7.19 -0.77
N GLU A 190 -14.85 6.73 0.24
CA GLU A 190 -15.38 6.36 1.55
C GLU A 190 -14.59 7.05 2.68
N GLN A 191 -15.34 7.61 3.65
CA GLN A 191 -14.81 8.23 4.86
C GLN A 191 -15.36 7.49 6.09
N PHE A 192 -14.49 6.85 6.88
CA PHE A 192 -14.89 6.18 8.12
C PHE A 192 -14.83 7.14 9.32
N LYS A 193 -15.83 7.05 10.21
CA LYS A 193 -15.85 7.69 11.54
C LYS A 193 -16.01 6.58 12.58
N ALA A 194 -14.92 6.21 13.28
CA ALA A 194 -14.96 5.11 14.23
C ALA A 194 -15.61 5.53 15.57
N PHE A 195 -16.67 4.84 15.98
CA PHE A 195 -17.20 4.84 17.35
C PHE A 195 -17.31 3.39 17.86
N VAL A 196 -16.37 3.01 18.77
CA VAL A 196 -16.39 2.04 19.90
C VAL A 196 -17.00 0.63 19.64
N MET A 197 -16.37 -0.54 19.88
CA MET A 197 -15.93 -1.13 21.17
C MET A 197 -15.14 -2.45 20.98
N GLY A 198 -14.14 -2.67 21.86
CA GLY A 198 -14.11 -3.84 22.74
C GLY A 198 -13.64 -5.21 22.22
N ASN A 199 -12.43 -5.57 22.63
CA ASN A 199 -11.90 -6.90 22.97
C ASN A 199 -11.49 -7.92 21.88
N THR A 200 -10.16 -8.07 21.81
CA THR A 200 -9.40 -9.34 21.77
C THR A 200 -9.83 -10.41 20.77
N THR A 201 -9.43 -10.25 19.51
CA THR A 201 -8.60 -11.24 18.81
C THR A 201 -7.89 -10.59 17.62
N SER A 202 -6.57 -10.44 17.77
CA SER A 202 -5.54 -10.31 16.73
C SER A 202 -5.78 -9.27 15.63
N TRP A 203 -5.19 -8.08 15.82
CA TRP A 203 -4.99 -6.89 14.96
C TRP A 203 -4.96 -7.05 13.41
N LEU A 204 -4.89 -8.25 12.85
CA LEU A 204 -5.15 -8.55 11.43
C LEU A 204 -6.63 -8.38 11.03
N THR A 205 -7.55 -8.33 12.00
CA THR A 205 -9.02 -8.23 11.78
C THR A 205 -9.56 -6.79 11.73
N GLN A 206 -8.72 -5.76 11.91
CA GLN A 206 -9.19 -4.37 12.10
C GLN A 206 -8.81 -3.38 10.98
N SER A 207 -8.14 -3.81 9.91
CA SER A 207 -7.53 -2.90 8.92
C SER A 207 -8.08 -2.98 7.48
N LEU A 208 -9.23 -3.61 7.26
CA LEU A 208 -9.97 -3.61 5.97
C LEU A 208 -11.46 -3.45 6.32
N CYS A 209 -12.27 -2.88 5.42
CA CYS A 209 -13.69 -2.62 5.67
C CYS A 209 -14.37 -3.88 6.24
N PRO A 210 -15.33 -3.76 7.18
CA PRO A 210 -16.02 -4.93 7.74
C PRO A 210 -16.54 -5.85 6.65
N GLU A 211 -17.03 -5.30 5.54
CA GLU A 211 -17.62 -6.03 4.40
C GLU A 211 -16.57 -6.74 3.51
N GLU A 212 -15.38 -6.13 3.33
CA GLU A 212 -14.22 -6.72 2.62
C GLU A 212 -13.70 -7.97 3.34
N GLN A 213 -13.51 -7.87 4.66
CA GLN A 213 -13.04 -9.00 5.46
C GLN A 213 -14.13 -10.01 5.72
N VAL A 214 -15.39 -9.60 5.88
CA VAL A 214 -16.50 -10.52 6.19
C VAL A 214 -16.56 -11.64 5.16
N LEU A 215 -16.50 -11.33 3.86
CA LEU A 215 -16.54 -12.37 2.83
C LEU A 215 -15.30 -13.26 2.86
N TRP A 216 -14.10 -12.67 3.02
CA TRP A 216 -12.84 -13.40 3.03
C TRP A 216 -12.68 -14.29 4.28
N ILE A 217 -12.98 -13.77 5.46
CA ILE A 217 -12.94 -14.46 6.76
C ILE A 217 -14.03 -15.53 6.81
N ALA A 218 -15.25 -15.23 6.40
CA ALA A 218 -16.34 -16.20 6.37
C ALA A 218 -16.03 -17.35 5.40
N ALA A 219 -15.49 -17.04 4.22
CA ALA A 219 -15.07 -18.05 3.25
C ALA A 219 -13.88 -18.89 3.74
N LYS A 220 -12.97 -18.32 4.54
CA LYS A 220 -11.83 -19.05 5.13
C LYS A 220 -12.25 -19.92 6.33
N SER A 221 -13.13 -19.42 7.18
CA SER A 221 -13.61 -20.12 8.38
C SER A 221 -14.73 -21.13 8.10
N GLY A 222 -15.42 -21.00 6.96
CA GLY A 222 -16.56 -21.84 6.58
C GLY A 222 -17.89 -21.31 7.11
N ASP A 223 -17.95 -20.06 7.59
CA ASP A 223 -19.18 -19.44 8.07
C ASP A 223 -20.11 -19.08 6.91
N LEU A 224 -21.02 -20.00 6.57
CA LEU A 224 -21.97 -19.80 5.49
C LEU A 224 -22.96 -18.66 5.77
N THR A 225 -23.37 -18.49 7.03
CA THR A 225 -24.39 -17.50 7.42
C THR A 225 -23.88 -16.08 7.17
N THR A 226 -22.72 -15.77 7.71
CA THR A 226 -22.08 -14.46 7.55
C THR A 226 -21.65 -14.23 6.10
N LEU A 227 -21.23 -15.27 5.38
CA LEU A 227 -20.93 -15.18 3.95
C LEU A 227 -22.17 -14.79 3.13
N ARG A 228 -23.33 -15.43 3.37
CA ARG A 228 -24.56 -15.14 2.61
C ARG A 228 -25.11 -13.76 2.93
N GLU A 229 -25.05 -13.35 4.19
CA GLU A 229 -25.43 -11.99 4.60
C GLU A 229 -24.52 -10.94 3.95
N GLY A 230 -23.21 -11.19 3.92
CA GLY A 230 -22.26 -10.34 3.21
C GLY A 230 -22.55 -10.26 1.71
N LEU A 231 -22.80 -11.40 1.06
CA LEU A 231 -23.12 -11.46 -0.37
C LEU A 231 -24.45 -10.79 -0.71
N ALA A 232 -25.46 -10.90 0.17
CA ALA A 232 -26.77 -10.28 -0.02
C ALA A 232 -26.74 -8.75 0.11
N ARG A 233 -25.76 -8.22 0.85
CA ARG A 233 -25.53 -6.79 0.99
C ARG A 233 -24.72 -6.19 -0.16
N LEU A 234 -24.18 -7.01 -1.06
CA LEU A 234 -23.41 -6.52 -2.20
C LEU A 234 -24.32 -5.80 -3.20
N THR A 235 -23.97 -4.54 -3.44
CA THR A 235 -24.47 -3.72 -4.54
C THR A 235 -23.59 -3.92 -5.78
N PRO A 236 -24.03 -3.52 -7.00
CA PRO A 236 -23.19 -3.57 -8.19
C PRO A 236 -21.83 -2.87 -8.01
N GLU A 237 -21.79 -1.84 -7.17
CA GLU A 237 -20.60 -1.02 -6.87
C GLU A 237 -19.65 -1.69 -5.87
N THR A 238 -20.13 -2.61 -5.03
CA THR A 238 -19.35 -3.34 -4.00
C THR A 238 -19.03 -4.79 -4.40
N ARG A 239 -19.52 -5.23 -5.57
CA ARG A 239 -19.32 -6.59 -6.11
C ARG A 239 -17.86 -7.00 -6.20
N PHE A 240 -16.94 -6.04 -6.39
CA PHE A 240 -15.51 -6.30 -6.47
C PHE A 240 -14.93 -6.88 -5.16
N TYR A 241 -15.58 -6.70 -4.00
CA TYR A 241 -15.14 -7.30 -2.73
C TYR A 241 -15.24 -8.82 -2.72
N ALA A 242 -16.18 -9.39 -3.47
CA ALA A 242 -16.27 -10.83 -3.65
C ALA A 242 -15.11 -11.40 -4.50
N GLU A 243 -14.39 -10.50 -5.18
CA GLU A 243 -13.25 -10.78 -6.08
C GLU A 243 -11.91 -10.25 -5.54
N TRP A 244 -11.94 -9.58 -4.39
CA TRP A 244 -10.76 -9.01 -3.75
C TRP A 244 -9.75 -10.10 -3.41
N ARG A 245 -8.44 -9.76 -3.44
CA ARG A 245 -7.34 -10.71 -3.21
C ARG A 245 -6.46 -10.27 -2.06
N ASP A 246 -6.09 -11.20 -1.19
CA ASP A 246 -5.18 -10.89 -0.10
C ASP A 246 -3.78 -10.50 -0.62
N PRO A 247 -3.11 -9.50 -0.02
CA PRO A 247 -1.84 -9.00 -0.53
C PRO A 247 -0.65 -9.93 -0.29
N VAL A 248 -0.80 -10.99 0.52
CA VAL A 248 0.29 -11.91 0.87
C VAL A 248 0.33 -13.09 -0.10
N TYR A 249 -0.82 -13.70 -0.38
CA TYR A 249 -0.93 -14.91 -1.20
C TYR A 249 -1.76 -14.70 -2.47
N GLY A 250 -2.53 -13.61 -2.55
CA GLY A 250 -3.38 -13.32 -3.70
C GLY A 250 -4.71 -14.09 -3.68
N TYR A 251 -5.12 -14.67 -2.56
CA TYR A 251 -6.34 -15.47 -2.46
C TYR A 251 -7.59 -14.60 -2.41
N SER A 252 -8.52 -14.92 -3.31
CA SER A 252 -9.89 -14.44 -3.24
C SER A 252 -10.71 -15.19 -2.19
N PRO A 253 -11.90 -14.68 -1.78
CA PRO A 253 -12.83 -15.44 -0.94
C PRO A 253 -13.10 -16.84 -1.51
N LEU A 254 -13.29 -16.96 -2.83
CA LEU A 254 -13.49 -18.24 -3.50
C LEU A 254 -12.25 -19.14 -3.40
N ALA A 255 -11.05 -18.59 -3.61
CA ALA A 255 -9.80 -19.34 -3.48
C ALA A 255 -9.60 -19.89 -2.06
N ASN A 256 -9.94 -19.10 -1.03
CA ASN A 256 -9.89 -19.55 0.38
C ASN A 256 -10.89 -20.67 0.67
N ALA A 257 -12.14 -20.53 0.22
CA ALA A 257 -13.13 -21.59 0.39
C ALA A 257 -12.70 -22.88 -0.32
N CYS A 258 -12.07 -22.75 -1.50
CA CYS A 258 -11.51 -23.88 -2.25
C CYS A 258 -10.31 -24.53 -1.55
N PHE A 259 -9.39 -23.73 -1.01
CA PHE A 259 -8.24 -24.21 -0.25
C PHE A 259 -8.67 -25.01 0.99
N GLN A 260 -9.65 -24.50 1.73
CA GLN A 260 -10.16 -25.15 2.94
C GLN A 260 -11.08 -26.34 2.64
N GLY A 261 -11.77 -26.31 1.50
CA GLY A 261 -12.74 -27.33 1.11
C GLY A 261 -14.17 -27.04 1.58
N HIS A 262 -14.52 -25.77 1.83
CA HIS A 262 -15.82 -25.36 2.35
C HIS A 262 -16.87 -25.32 1.24
N ILE A 263 -17.42 -26.49 0.90
CA ILE A 263 -18.31 -26.71 -0.25
C ILE A 263 -19.49 -25.73 -0.28
N HIS A 264 -20.15 -25.50 0.86
CA HIS A 264 -21.30 -24.60 0.92
C HIS A 264 -20.92 -23.14 0.68
N CYS A 265 -19.75 -22.71 1.15
CA CYS A 265 -19.23 -21.37 0.87
C CYS A 265 -18.86 -21.21 -0.61
N VAL A 266 -18.24 -22.23 -1.21
CA VAL A 266 -17.96 -22.26 -2.65
C VAL A 266 -19.27 -22.13 -3.43
N GLN A 267 -20.29 -22.92 -3.10
CA GLN A 267 -21.58 -22.87 -3.79
C GLN A 267 -22.27 -21.51 -3.68
N ALA A 268 -22.21 -20.86 -2.50
CA ALA A 268 -22.76 -19.52 -2.30
C ALA A 268 -22.03 -18.46 -3.14
N LEU A 269 -20.70 -18.50 -3.18
CA LEU A 269 -19.88 -17.59 -3.99
C LEU A 269 -20.09 -17.80 -5.50
N LEU A 270 -20.18 -19.05 -5.94
CA LEU A 270 -20.51 -19.37 -7.33
C LEU A 270 -21.90 -18.85 -7.73
N SER A 271 -22.89 -19.02 -6.86
CA SER A 271 -24.26 -18.53 -7.09
C SER A 271 -24.35 -17.01 -7.16
N ALA A 272 -23.42 -16.29 -6.52
CA ALA A 272 -23.33 -14.83 -6.59
C ALA A 272 -22.74 -14.32 -7.93
N GLY A 273 -22.20 -15.22 -8.77
CA GLY A 273 -21.64 -14.88 -10.07
C GLY A 273 -20.32 -14.10 -9.98
N VAL A 274 -19.51 -14.39 -8.96
CA VAL A 274 -18.15 -13.85 -8.83
C VAL A 274 -17.27 -14.37 -9.96
N ASN A 275 -16.19 -13.69 -10.33
CA ASN A 275 -15.25 -14.24 -11.29
C ASN A 275 -14.52 -15.49 -10.73
N TYR A 276 -14.82 -16.65 -11.31
CA TYR A 276 -14.33 -17.95 -10.81
C TYR A 276 -12.86 -18.24 -11.16
N ASN A 277 -12.27 -17.49 -12.10
CA ASN A 277 -10.95 -17.77 -12.65
C ASN A 277 -9.88 -16.81 -12.14
N ILE A 278 -10.14 -16.10 -11.04
CA ILE A 278 -9.18 -15.17 -10.44
C ILE A 278 -7.96 -15.93 -9.94
N CYS A 279 -6.79 -15.57 -10.47
CA CYS A 279 -5.53 -16.18 -10.09
C CYS A 279 -4.93 -15.58 -8.80
N ASP A 280 -4.31 -16.45 -8.01
CA ASP A 280 -3.46 -16.08 -6.88
C ASP A 280 -2.13 -15.44 -7.34
N ALA A 281 -1.26 -15.10 -6.39
CA ALA A 281 0.05 -14.51 -6.68
C ALA A 281 0.99 -15.44 -7.48
N GLN A 282 0.72 -16.74 -7.51
CA GLN A 282 1.48 -17.75 -8.25
C GLN A 282 0.81 -18.14 -9.58
N GLY A 283 -0.30 -17.50 -9.92
CA GLY A 283 -1.07 -17.78 -11.13
C GLY A 283 -2.00 -18.99 -11.02
N ASN A 284 -2.28 -19.50 -9.82
CA ASN A 284 -3.20 -20.61 -9.61
C ASN A 284 -4.64 -20.09 -9.55
N THR A 285 -5.52 -20.69 -10.34
CA THR A 285 -6.98 -20.46 -10.22
C THR A 285 -7.55 -21.23 -9.01
N PRO A 286 -8.78 -20.93 -8.54
CA PRO A 286 -9.43 -21.67 -7.47
C PRO A 286 -9.54 -23.18 -7.76
N LEU A 287 -9.65 -23.58 -9.03
CA LEU A 287 -9.64 -24.98 -9.45
C LEU A 287 -8.27 -25.65 -9.22
N HIS A 288 -7.16 -24.97 -9.54
CA HIS A 288 -5.82 -25.47 -9.24
C HIS A 288 -5.63 -25.65 -7.73
N ILE A 289 -6.09 -24.68 -6.94
CA ILE A 289 -6.01 -24.69 -5.47
C ILE A 289 -6.83 -25.85 -4.88
N ALA A 290 -8.08 -26.02 -5.31
CA ALA A 290 -8.92 -27.14 -4.86
C ALA A 290 -8.29 -28.50 -5.21
N THR A 291 -7.67 -28.59 -6.39
CA THR A 291 -7.04 -29.82 -6.89
C THR A 291 -5.76 -30.15 -6.12
N SER A 292 -4.86 -29.17 -5.92
CA SER A 292 -3.63 -29.36 -5.15
C SER A 292 -3.89 -29.70 -3.69
N CYS A 293 -5.01 -29.22 -3.13
CA CYS A 293 -5.42 -29.52 -1.77
C CYS A 293 -6.27 -30.81 -1.64
N GLY A 294 -6.47 -31.55 -2.74
CA GLY A 294 -7.22 -32.82 -2.73
C GLY A 294 -8.72 -32.69 -2.43
N LYS A 295 -9.31 -31.52 -2.66
CA LYS A 295 -10.72 -31.23 -2.33
C LYS A 295 -11.67 -31.72 -3.43
N SER A 296 -11.76 -33.04 -3.62
CA SER A 296 -12.44 -33.67 -4.77
C SER A 296 -13.91 -33.29 -4.94
N GLU A 297 -14.63 -32.96 -3.86
CA GLU A 297 -16.03 -32.49 -3.94
C GLU A 297 -16.12 -31.03 -4.42
N VAL A 298 -15.19 -30.17 -3.98
CA VAL A 298 -15.08 -28.79 -4.48
C VAL A 298 -14.64 -28.77 -5.94
N VAL A 299 -13.70 -29.64 -6.34
CA VAL A 299 -13.28 -29.78 -7.74
C VAL A 299 -14.46 -30.15 -8.63
N ARG A 300 -15.29 -31.13 -8.22
CA ARG A 300 -16.51 -31.48 -8.95
C ARG A 300 -17.46 -30.29 -9.06
N LEU A 301 -17.73 -29.60 -7.96
CA LEU A 301 -18.61 -28.43 -7.94
C LEU A 301 -18.12 -27.30 -8.87
N LEU A 302 -16.82 -27.03 -8.91
CA LEU A 302 -16.24 -26.03 -9.81
C LEU A 302 -16.34 -26.45 -11.27
N LEU A 303 -16.08 -27.72 -11.61
CA LEU A 303 -16.17 -28.23 -12.98
C LEU A 303 -17.62 -28.26 -13.50
N ASP A 304 -18.59 -28.48 -12.62
CA ASP A 304 -20.01 -28.45 -12.96
C ASP A 304 -20.54 -27.00 -13.14
N SER A 305 -19.74 -25.99 -12.78
CA SER A 305 -20.15 -24.58 -12.85
C SER A 305 -19.79 -23.94 -14.19
N PRO A 306 -20.78 -23.37 -14.92
CA PRO A 306 -20.53 -22.77 -16.22
C PRO A 306 -19.67 -21.50 -16.07
N GLY A 307 -18.52 -21.47 -16.74
CA GLY A 307 -17.59 -20.34 -16.73
C GLY A 307 -16.27 -20.60 -16.00
N VAL A 308 -16.11 -21.74 -15.32
CA VAL A 308 -14.79 -22.17 -14.82
C VAL A 308 -13.94 -22.67 -16.00
N ASP A 309 -12.72 -22.15 -16.11
CA ASP A 309 -11.76 -22.61 -17.10
C ASP A 309 -10.99 -23.83 -16.58
N ALA A 310 -11.45 -25.02 -17.00
CA ALA A 310 -10.83 -26.29 -16.65
C ALA A 310 -9.43 -26.50 -17.27
N PHE A 311 -9.10 -25.72 -18.31
CA PHE A 311 -7.84 -25.82 -19.05
C PHE A 311 -6.89 -24.66 -18.77
N ALA A 312 -7.24 -23.79 -17.82
CA ALA A 312 -6.36 -22.73 -17.34
C ALA A 312 -5.02 -23.33 -16.92
N LYS A 313 -3.93 -22.61 -17.22
CA LYS A 313 -2.57 -23.02 -16.87
C LYS A 313 -2.00 -22.12 -15.79
N THR A 314 -1.36 -22.72 -14.80
CA THR A 314 -0.59 -21.98 -13.79
C THR A 314 0.54 -21.17 -14.45
N VAL A 315 0.86 -20.01 -13.89
CA VAL A 315 1.94 -19.16 -14.43
C VAL A 315 3.31 -19.77 -14.12
N SER A 316 3.46 -20.44 -12.97
CA SER A 316 4.75 -20.94 -12.50
C SER A 316 5.24 -22.19 -13.25
N LYS A 317 4.36 -23.14 -13.55
CA LYS A 317 4.73 -24.44 -14.15
C LYS A 317 3.95 -24.79 -15.43
N ALA A 318 3.06 -23.90 -15.90
CA ALA A 318 2.19 -24.14 -17.05
C ALA A 318 1.32 -25.43 -16.94
N GLN A 319 1.05 -25.86 -15.70
CA GLN A 319 0.24 -27.04 -15.39
C GLN A 319 -1.24 -26.69 -15.38
N THR A 320 -2.08 -27.59 -15.88
CA THR A 320 -3.53 -27.55 -15.69
C THR A 320 -3.92 -28.21 -14.36
N ALA A 321 -5.17 -28.05 -13.93
CA ALA A 321 -5.69 -28.78 -12.77
C ALA A 321 -5.54 -30.31 -12.94
N LEU A 322 -5.73 -30.84 -14.15
CA LEU A 322 -5.54 -32.27 -14.42
C LEU A 322 -4.08 -32.71 -14.26
N ASP A 323 -3.12 -31.86 -14.62
CA ASP A 323 -1.70 -32.16 -14.43
C ASP A 323 -1.34 -32.18 -12.95
N ILE A 324 -1.88 -31.25 -12.14
CA ILE A 324 -1.70 -31.24 -10.68
C ILE A 324 -2.32 -32.47 -10.01
N ALA A 325 -3.46 -32.96 -10.50
CA ALA A 325 -4.12 -34.13 -9.93
C ALA A 325 -3.36 -35.46 -10.16
N ARG A 326 -2.39 -35.47 -11.08
CA ARG A 326 -1.59 -36.65 -11.46
C ARG A 326 -0.25 -36.72 -10.74
N ASP A 327 0.23 -35.58 -10.22
CA ASP A 327 1.44 -35.46 -9.41
C ASP A 327 1.19 -35.93 -7.97
#